data_AF-A0AAV1KUB6-F1
#
_entry.id   AF-A0AAV1KUB6-F1
#
_cell.length_a   1.000
_cell.length_b   1.000
_cell.length_c   1.000
_cell.angle_alpha   90.00
_cell.angle_beta   90.00
_cell.angle_gamma   90.00
#
_symmetry.space_group_name_H-M   'P 1'
#
loop_
_entity.id
_entity.type
_entity.pdbx_description
1 polymer ?
#
loop_
_entity_poly.entity_id
_entity_poly.type
_entity_poly.pdbx_seq_one_letter_code
_entity_poly.pdbx_strand_id
1 'polypeptide(L)'
;MLQDSSAETFSKQLLDIGNGKVAVHENTGCIKLPTDFCTIINSQNTLIDHIYPDVQTQYKNLEWLAERAILAAKNVDVNQLNSKIQHLLPGDLVSYKTVDAVCDANKAVNYAIEFLNSIVAITIERWISGYFAS
;
A
#
# COMPACT_ATOMS: atom_id res chain seq x y z
N MET A 1 20.79 19.36 7.92
CA MET A 1 19.53 18.99 7.26
C MET A 1 19.71 19.39 5.80
N LEU A 2 19.85 18.42 4.89
CA LEU A 2 19.94 18.70 3.46
C LEU A 2 18.55 19.15 3.00
N GLN A 3 18.43 20.37 2.48
CA GLN A 3 17.24 20.76 1.72
C GLN A 3 17.18 19.87 0.49
N ASP A 4 16.24 18.94 0.46
CA ASP A 4 15.98 18.11 -0.71
C ASP A 4 15.29 18.99 -1.76
N SER A 5 16.08 19.47 -2.73
CA SER A 5 15.58 20.33 -3.82
C SER A 5 14.47 19.66 -4.64
N SER A 6 14.39 18.33 -4.63
CA SER A 6 13.31 17.58 -5.26
C SER A 6 11.98 17.74 -4.51
N ALA A 7 12.01 17.71 -3.18
CA ALA A 7 10.83 17.88 -2.34
C ALA A 7 10.25 19.31 -2.42
N GLU A 8 11.11 20.33 -2.51
CA GLU A 8 10.69 21.72 -2.72
C GLU A 8 9.99 21.89 -4.08
N THR A 9 10.58 21.32 -5.13
CA THR A 9 10.03 21.34 -6.49
C THR A 9 8.66 20.65 -6.53
N PHE A 10 8.56 19.45 -5.97
CA PHE A 10 7.31 18.69 -5.89
C PHE A 10 6.21 19.45 -5.12
N SER A 11 6.57 20.05 -3.98
CA SER A 11 5.64 20.84 -3.16
C SER A 11 5.11 22.06 -3.91
N LYS A 12 5.98 22.75 -4.66
CA LYS A 12 5.58 23.89 -5.50
C LYS A 12 4.66 23.46 -6.64
N GLN A 13 4.96 22.34 -7.30
CA GLN A 13 4.11 21.79 -8.35
C GLN A 13 2.70 21.45 -7.81
N LEU A 14 2.61 20.81 -6.65
CA LEU A 14 1.34 20.56 -5.96
C LEU A 14 0.57 21.85 -5.66
N LEU A 15 1.27 22.87 -5.18
CA LEU A 15 0.66 24.16 -4.85
C LEU A 15 0.14 24.89 -6.11
N ASP A 16 0.87 24.83 -7.22
CA ASP A 16 0.44 25.43 -8.47
C ASP A 16 -0.77 24.70 -9.08
N ILE A 17 -0.85 23.37 -8.92
CA ILE A 17 -2.04 22.58 -9.25
C ILE A 17 -3.23 23.01 -8.38
N GLY A 18 -3.05 23.08 -7.05
CA GLY A 18 -4.12 23.46 -6.11
C GLY A 18 -4.63 24.89 -6.30
N ASN A 19 -3.77 25.81 -6.75
CA ASN A 19 -4.14 27.19 -7.07
C ASN A 19 -4.72 27.39 -8.48
N GLY A 20 -4.90 26.32 -9.26
CA GLY A 20 -5.46 26.40 -10.61
C GLY A 20 -4.54 27.10 -11.62
N LYS A 21 -3.22 27.12 -11.38
CA LYS A 21 -2.25 27.71 -12.31
C LYS A 21 -1.85 26.76 -13.44
N VAL A 22 -2.26 25.49 -13.36
CA VAL A 22 -2.02 24.48 -14.39
C VAL A 22 -3.16 24.50 -15.40
N ALA A 23 -2.81 24.51 -16.69
CA ALA A 23 -3.79 24.50 -17.77
C ALA A 23 -4.70 23.26 -17.70
N VAL A 24 -6.00 23.51 -17.82
CA VAL A 24 -7.03 22.46 -17.88
C VAL A 24 -7.42 22.26 -19.35
N HIS A 25 -7.49 21.00 -19.78
CA HIS A 25 -8.02 20.67 -21.11
C HIS A 25 -9.52 20.96 -21.16
N GLU A 26 -9.93 21.88 -22.03
CA GLU A 26 -11.32 22.37 -22.14
C GLU A 26 -12.36 21.26 -22.36
N ASN A 27 -11.99 20.20 -23.09
CA ASN A 27 -12.92 19.14 -23.46
C ASN A 27 -13.07 18.03 -22.41
N THR A 28 -12.07 17.81 -21.57
CA THR A 28 -12.04 16.69 -20.61
C THR A 28 -12.10 17.13 -19.16
N GLY A 29 -11.79 18.40 -18.88
CA GLY A 29 -11.62 18.89 -17.51
C GLY A 29 -10.35 18.37 -16.83
N CYS A 30 -9.49 17.65 -17.55
CA CYS A 30 -8.25 17.09 -16.99
C CYS A 30 -7.13 18.13 -17.00
N ILE A 31 -6.29 18.10 -15.97
CA ILE A 31 -5.00 18.81 -15.98
C ILE A 31 -3.93 17.97 -16.66
N LYS A 32 -2.95 18.62 -17.27
CA LYS A 32 -1.71 17.96 -17.69
C LYS A 32 -0.69 18.07 -16.56
N LEU A 33 -0.30 16.93 -15.97
CA LEU A 33 0.76 16.92 -14.98
C LEU A 33 2.12 17.28 -15.61
N PRO A 34 3.01 17.96 -14.87
CA PRO A 34 4.39 18.16 -15.29
C PRO A 34 5.08 16.82 -15.60
N THR A 35 5.99 16.80 -16.57
CA THR A 35 6.65 15.57 -17.04
C THR A 35 7.55 14.91 -15.99
N ASP A 36 8.04 15.70 -15.04
CA ASP A 36 8.89 15.31 -13.92
C ASP A 36 8.10 15.06 -12.62
N PHE A 37 6.76 15.20 -12.65
CA PHE A 37 5.92 15.06 -11.46
C PHE A 37 5.84 13.62 -10.95
N CYS A 38 5.81 12.66 -11.87
CA CYS A 38 5.75 11.24 -11.54
C CYS A 38 6.40 10.39 -12.63
N THR A 39 6.96 9.26 -12.23
CA THR A 39 7.42 8.23 -13.17
C THR A 39 6.23 7.39 -13.63
N ILE A 40 5.97 7.38 -14.93
CA ILE A 40 4.95 6.50 -15.52
C ILE A 40 5.55 5.10 -15.65
N ILE A 41 4.94 4.13 -14.98
CA ILE A 41 5.33 2.72 -15.05
C ILE A 41 4.30 1.96 -15.88
N ASN A 42 4.78 1.15 -16.82
CA ASN A 42 3.94 0.48 -17.82
C ASN A 42 3.34 -0.85 -17.32
N SER A 43 3.79 -1.37 -16.17
CA SER A 43 3.24 -2.61 -15.60
C SER A 43 3.36 -2.64 -14.08
N GLN A 44 2.42 -3.33 -13.43
CA GLN A 44 2.48 -3.60 -11.98
C GLN A 44 3.74 -4.41 -11.61
N ASN A 45 4.21 -5.30 -12.48
CA ASN A 45 5.39 -6.12 -12.18
C ASN A 45 6.65 -5.24 -12.11
N THR A 46 6.81 -4.32 -13.05
CA THR A 46 7.91 -3.34 -13.02
C THR A 46 7.85 -2.46 -11.76
N LEU A 47 6.65 -2.08 -11.31
CA LEU A 47 6.48 -1.36 -10.04
C LEU A 47 6.89 -2.22 -8.85
N ILE A 48 6.45 -3.48 -8.80
CA ILE A 48 6.80 -4.43 -7.73
C ILE A 48 8.31 -4.65 -7.68
N ASP A 49 8.96 -4.91 -8.82
CA ASP A 49 10.40 -5.15 -8.89
C ASP A 49 11.21 -3.92 -8.46
N HIS A 50 10.69 -2.72 -8.72
CA HIS A 50 11.33 -1.46 -8.32
C HIS A 50 11.26 -1.22 -6.80
N ILE A 51 10.12 -1.53 -6.17
CA ILE A 51 9.90 -1.29 -4.74
C ILE A 51 10.41 -2.46 -3.88
N TYR A 52 10.21 -3.70 -4.35
CA TYR A 52 10.60 -4.94 -3.69
C TYR A 52 11.62 -5.74 -4.52
N PRO A 53 12.83 -5.21 -4.74
CA PRO A 53 13.87 -5.94 -5.45
C PRO A 53 14.24 -7.22 -4.69
N ASP A 54 14.39 -8.33 -5.42
CA ASP A 54 14.77 -9.64 -4.87
C ASP A 54 13.89 -10.12 -3.70
N VAL A 55 12.59 -9.81 -3.74
CA VAL A 55 11.62 -10.13 -2.67
C VAL A 55 11.67 -11.60 -2.24
N GLN A 56 11.95 -12.52 -3.17
CA GLN A 56 12.06 -13.96 -2.91
C GLN A 56 13.17 -14.32 -1.92
N THR A 57 14.18 -13.45 -1.78
CA THR A 57 15.30 -13.62 -0.86
C THR A 57 15.17 -12.74 0.38
N GLN A 58 14.61 -11.53 0.22
CA GLN A 58 14.51 -10.52 1.29
C GLN A 58 13.25 -10.64 2.16
N TYR A 59 12.27 -11.49 1.81
CA TYR A 59 10.99 -11.58 2.53
C TYR A 59 11.09 -11.93 4.02
N LYS A 60 12.24 -12.40 4.50
CA LYS A 60 12.50 -12.64 5.93
C LYS A 60 13.09 -11.44 6.68
N ASN A 61 13.52 -10.41 5.95
CA ASN A 61 14.14 -9.21 6.51
C ASN A 61 13.06 -8.18 6.83
N LEU A 62 12.71 -8.10 8.12
CA LEU A 62 11.65 -7.22 8.62
C LEU A 62 11.97 -5.74 8.47
N GLU A 63 13.22 -5.33 8.70
CA GLU A 63 13.65 -3.93 8.56
C GLU A 63 13.55 -3.49 7.10
N TRP A 64 14.00 -4.35 6.17
CA TRP A 64 13.89 -4.09 4.74
C TRP A 64 12.43 -3.96 4.28
N LEU A 65 11.54 -4.82 4.78
CA LEU A 65 10.12 -4.76 4.45
C LEU A 65 9.44 -3.52 5.04
N ALA A 66 9.81 -3.12 6.26
CA ALA A 66 9.19 -1.99 6.97
C ALA A 66 9.40 -0.64 6.26
N GLU A 67 10.48 -0.51 5.48
CA GLU A 67 10.79 0.70 4.71
C GLU A 67 10.02 0.79 3.37
N ARG A 68 9.18 -0.20 3.04
CA ARG A 68 8.60 -0.36 1.69
C ARG A 68 7.09 -0.53 1.75
N ALA A 69 6.38 0.33 1.02
CA ALA A 69 4.94 0.24 0.85
C ALA A 69 4.54 0.64 -0.57
N ILE A 70 3.51 -0.03 -1.11
CA ILE A 70 2.82 0.39 -2.33
C ILE A 70 1.41 0.81 -1.94
N LEU A 71 1.10 2.09 -2.17
CA LEU A 71 -0.23 2.64 -1.94
C LEU A 71 -1.00 2.66 -3.26
N ALA A 72 -2.28 2.28 -3.21
CA ALA A 72 -3.18 2.37 -4.35
C ALA A 72 -4.49 3.04 -3.94
N ALA A 73 -5.12 3.72 -4.89
CA ALA A 73 -6.33 4.49 -4.63
C ALA A 73 -7.56 3.61 -4.32
N LYS A 74 -7.58 2.35 -4.79
CA LYS A 74 -8.70 1.43 -4.61
C LYS A 74 -8.24 0.11 -4.01
N ASN A 75 -9.09 -0.45 -3.14
CA ASN A 75 -8.84 -1.76 -2.52
C ASN A 75 -8.71 -2.90 -3.54
N VAL A 76 -9.42 -2.83 -4.67
CA VAL A 76 -9.28 -3.84 -5.74
C VAL A 76 -7.87 -3.86 -6.32
N ASP A 77 -7.23 -2.69 -6.46
CA ASP A 77 -5.87 -2.56 -6.96
C ASP A 77 -4.85 -3.03 -5.92
N VAL A 78 -5.09 -2.69 -4.63
CA VAL A 78 -4.31 -3.21 -3.49
C VAL A 78 -4.34 -4.74 -3.47
N ASN A 79 -5.52 -5.35 -3.58
CA ASN A 79 -5.67 -6.81 -3.55
C ASN A 79 -4.94 -7.49 -4.71
N GLN A 80 -4.97 -6.90 -5.91
CA GLN A 80 -4.24 -7.41 -7.07
C GLN A 80 -2.72 -7.35 -6.85
N LEU A 81 -2.20 -6.22 -6.35
CA LEU A 81 -0.78 -6.05 -6.05
C LEU A 81 -0.32 -7.02 -4.96
N ASN A 82 -1.07 -7.10 -3.86
CA ASN A 82 -0.77 -8.01 -2.76
C ASN A 82 -0.75 -9.47 -3.22
N SER A 83 -1.73 -9.88 -4.02
CA SER A 83 -1.75 -11.22 -4.60
C SER A 83 -0.51 -11.47 -5.46
N LYS A 84 -0.14 -10.54 -6.34
CA LYS A 84 1.07 -10.70 -7.17
C LYS A 84 2.34 -10.85 -6.33
N ILE A 85 2.51 -10.01 -5.31
CA ILE A 85 3.69 -10.07 -4.42
C ILE A 85 3.71 -11.41 -3.68
N GLN A 86 2.57 -11.88 -3.18
CA GLN A 86 2.47 -13.19 -2.50
C GLN A 86 2.90 -14.34 -3.40
N HIS A 87 2.51 -14.33 -4.68
CA HIS A 87 2.90 -15.37 -5.64
C HIS A 87 4.40 -15.35 -5.98
N LEU A 88 5.11 -14.26 -5.69
CA LEU A 88 6.57 -14.20 -5.84
C LEU A 88 7.29 -14.85 -4.65
N LEU A 89 6.65 -14.92 -3.48
CA LEU A 89 7.28 -15.45 -2.28
C LEU A 89 7.47 -16.97 -2.38
N PRO A 90 8.62 -17.50 -1.92
CA PRO A 90 8.80 -18.93 -1.85
C PRO A 90 7.96 -19.53 -0.72
N GLY A 91 7.43 -20.73 -0.95
CA GLY A 91 6.64 -21.48 0.02
C GLY A 91 5.20 -21.68 -0.43
N ASP A 92 4.44 -22.38 0.41
CA ASP A 92 3.05 -22.72 0.11
C ASP A 92 2.11 -21.57 0.51
N LEU A 93 1.14 -21.29 -0.35
CA LEU A 93 0.06 -20.35 -0.01
C LEU A 93 -0.85 -21.00 1.02
N VAL A 94 -0.91 -20.39 2.21
CA VAL A 94 -1.77 -20.83 3.30
C VAL A 94 -2.87 -19.79 3.51
N SER A 95 -4.12 -20.25 3.53
CA SER A 95 -5.28 -19.40 3.77
C SER A 95 -5.76 -19.55 5.21
N TYR A 96 -5.74 -18.47 5.99
CA TYR A 96 -6.40 -18.44 7.29
C TYR A 96 -7.81 -17.86 7.16
N LYS A 97 -8.79 -18.60 7.67
CA LYS A 97 -10.17 -18.09 7.78
C LYS A 97 -10.30 -17.38 9.12
N THR A 98 -10.68 -16.10 9.10
CA THR A 98 -11.13 -15.40 10.31
C THR A 98 -12.54 -15.86 10.66
N VAL A 99 -12.85 -15.92 11.95
CA VAL A 99 -14.19 -16.19 12.45
C VAL A 99 -14.80 -14.87 12.87
N ASP A 100 -15.68 -14.31 12.04
CA ASP A 100 -16.34 -13.02 12.30
C ASP A 100 -17.61 -13.15 13.17
N ALA A 101 -17.94 -14.36 13.63
CA ALA A 101 -19.16 -14.63 14.38
C ALA A 101 -18.84 -15.20 15.77
N VAL A 102 -19.19 -14.45 16.81
CA VAL A 102 -19.37 -15.02 18.15
C VAL A 102 -20.70 -15.77 18.13
N CYS A 103 -20.67 -17.11 18.09
CA CYS A 103 -21.88 -17.95 18.13
C CYS A 103 -22.68 -17.86 19.45
N ASP A 104 -22.25 -17.02 20.39
CA ASP A 104 -22.79 -16.93 21.75
C ASP A 104 -23.12 -15.47 22.07
N ALA A 105 -24.41 -15.12 22.00
CA ALA A 105 -24.92 -13.78 22.27
C ALA A 105 -24.57 -13.26 23.68
N ASN A 106 -24.22 -14.15 24.61
CA ASN A 106 -23.79 -13.81 25.96
C ASN A 106 -22.30 -13.43 26.07
N LYS A 107 -21.49 -13.62 25.02
CA LYS A 107 -20.07 -13.24 24.95
C LYS A 107 -19.79 -12.09 24.00
N ALA A 108 -20.81 -11.63 23.25
CA ALA A 108 -20.71 -10.51 22.31
C ALA A 108 -20.33 -9.17 22.97
N VAL A 109 -20.44 -9.07 24.30
CA VAL A 109 -20.08 -7.87 25.09
C VAL A 109 -18.59 -7.86 25.50
N ASN A 110 -17.84 -8.93 25.25
CA ASN A 110 -16.44 -9.06 25.74
C ASN A 110 -15.36 -8.52 24.80
N TYR A 111 -15.73 -8.03 23.60
CA TYR A 111 -14.76 -7.49 22.66
C TYR A 111 -15.15 -6.05 22.33
N ALA A 112 -14.33 -5.10 22.81
CA ALA A 112 -14.51 -3.70 22.50
C ALA A 112 -14.47 -3.49 20.98
N ILE A 113 -15.28 -2.56 20.47
CA ILE A 113 -15.28 -2.17 19.05
C ILE A 113 -13.86 -1.78 18.58
N GLU A 114 -13.05 -1.25 19.49
CA GLU A 114 -11.63 -0.93 19.27
C GLU A 114 -10.77 -2.17 18.94
N PHE A 115 -11.07 -3.34 19.52
CA PHE A 115 -10.39 -4.60 19.22
C PHE A 115 -10.73 -5.10 17.81
N LEU A 116 -12.01 -5.02 17.41
CA LEU A 116 -12.44 -5.40 16.07
C LEU A 116 -11.92 -4.42 15.01
N ASN A 117 -11.94 -3.12 15.30
CA ASN A 117 -11.34 -2.10 14.44
C ASN A 117 -9.82 -2.23 14.36
N SER A 118 -9.18 -2.69 15.44
CA SER A 118 -7.77 -3.05 15.38
C SER A 118 -7.56 -4.20 14.41
N ILE A 119 -8.40 -5.24 14.34
CA ILE A 119 -8.25 -6.37 13.41
C ILE A 119 -8.43 -5.92 11.94
N VAL A 120 -9.40 -5.04 11.68
CA VAL A 120 -9.62 -4.48 10.34
C VAL A 120 -8.48 -3.53 9.93
N ALA A 121 -8.00 -2.68 10.83
CA ALA A 121 -6.83 -1.81 10.61
C ALA A 121 -5.52 -2.62 10.50
N ILE A 122 -5.38 -3.69 11.28
CA ILE A 122 -4.28 -4.67 11.27
C ILE A 122 -4.18 -5.39 9.94
N THR A 123 -5.27 -5.48 9.17
CA THR A 123 -5.22 -6.08 7.83
C THR A 123 -4.34 -5.26 6.87
N ILE A 124 -4.03 -4.00 7.19
CA ILE A 124 -3.10 -3.14 6.45
C ILE A 124 -1.66 -3.24 6.98
N GLU A 125 -1.44 -3.59 8.26
CA GLU A 125 -0.09 -3.51 8.88
C GLU A 125 0.52 -4.84 9.39
N ARG A 126 -0.24 -5.94 9.59
CA ARG A 126 0.33 -7.23 10.06
C ARG A 126 0.57 -8.29 8.98
N TRP A 127 0.70 -7.92 7.72
CA TRP A 127 1.09 -8.91 6.70
C TRP A 127 2.51 -9.48 6.90
N ILE A 128 3.29 -8.93 7.84
CA ILE A 128 4.69 -9.30 8.06
C ILE A 128 4.95 -10.01 9.42
N SER A 129 4.05 -9.94 10.42
CA SER A 129 4.39 -10.39 11.79
C SER A 129 3.87 -11.78 12.20
N GLY A 130 3.02 -12.45 11.42
CA GLY A 130 2.32 -13.66 11.87
C GLY A 130 2.97 -15.01 11.53
N TYR A 131 3.91 -15.09 10.59
CA TYR A 131 4.33 -16.36 9.99
C TYR A 131 5.70 -16.92 10.42
N PHE A 132 6.35 -16.31 11.41
CA PHE A 132 7.65 -16.80 11.93
C PHE A 132 7.60 -17.29 13.38
N ALA A 133 6.42 -17.61 13.91
CA ALA A 133 6.28 -18.19 15.25
C ALA A 133 5.43 -19.46 15.25
N SER A 134 5.93 -20.51 14.59
CA SER A 134 5.96 -21.90 15.10
C SER A 134 6.86 -22.76 14.22
#